data_AF-A0A7J8NRH7-F1
#
_entry.id   AF-A0A7J8NRH7-F1
#
_cell.length_a   1.000
_cell.length_b   1.000
_cell.length_c   1.000
_cell.angle_alpha   90.00
_cell.angle_beta   90.00
_cell.angle_gamma   90.00
#
_symmetry.space_group_name_H-M   'P 1'
#
loop_
_entity.id
_entity.type
_entity.pdbx_description
1 polymer ?
#
loop_
_entity_poly.entity_id
_entity_poly.type
_entity_poly.pdbx_seq_one_letter_code
_entity_poly.pdbx_strand_id
1 'polypeptide(L)'
;ETEKSDKPSPPLDVSVAFPQASPASVFPPSVSDYYRFDDLLSPEEKTLRMKVREFMEKEVAPIMAEYWEKAEFPFQILPKLADLGIAGFNTEGYGSPGLSITTSAIANAEIARVDASCSTFLLVHSALTEPEYGSDASAVNTTARKVEGGWIIDGQKRWIGNSTFADVLVIFARNITTNQINGYIVKKNSPGLKATKIANKIGVRIVQNGDILLKNVFVPDEDRLPGLNSFLDTNKVLAVSRVMVAWQPIGISMGVYDMCLRYLKERKQFGAPLAAFQLNQQKLSLMLGDIQAMTLVGWRLCKLYDKGKMTPGHASLGKSWITLRARETVVLGRELLGGNGILADFHVAKAFCDMEPIYTYEGTYDINS
;
A
#
# COMPACT_ATOMS: atom_id res chain seq x y z
N GLU A 1 31.13 37.91 23.29
CA GLU A 1 30.94 37.49 21.89
C GLU A 1 30.00 36.28 21.90
N THR A 2 28.78 36.47 21.42
CA THR A 2 27.77 35.38 21.37
C THR A 2 28.00 34.58 20.10
N GLU A 3 28.39 33.30 20.26
CA GLU A 3 28.34 32.31 19.18
C GLU A 3 26.92 32.31 18.59
N LYS A 4 26.76 32.91 17.42
CA LYS A 4 25.56 32.70 16.61
C LYS A 4 25.62 31.24 16.17
N SER A 5 24.65 30.44 16.59
CA SER A 5 24.55 29.07 16.10
C SER A 5 24.25 29.13 14.60
N ASP A 6 25.15 28.63 13.76
CA ASP A 6 24.98 28.54 12.29
C ASP A 6 23.87 27.56 11.86
N LYS A 7 23.02 27.11 12.79
CA LYS A 7 21.89 26.22 12.49
C LYS A 7 20.68 27.03 12.03
N PRO A 8 20.00 26.62 10.95
CA PRO A 8 18.73 27.20 10.56
C PRO A 8 17.72 27.13 11.71
N SER A 9 16.88 28.16 11.84
CA SER A 9 15.73 28.14 12.75
C SER A 9 14.80 26.95 12.43
N PRO A 10 14.07 26.41 13.42
CA PRO A 10 13.08 25.37 13.17
C PRO A 10 11.98 25.87 12.20
N PRO A 11 11.37 24.96 11.42
CA PRO A 11 10.25 25.33 10.56
C PRO A 11 9.07 25.83 11.38
N LEU A 12 8.29 26.76 10.80
CA LEU A 12 7.02 27.19 11.37
C LEU A 12 6.00 26.05 11.29
N ASP A 13 5.11 25.98 12.28
CA ASP A 13 3.92 25.15 12.18
C ASP A 13 3.10 25.54 10.92
N VAL A 14 2.65 24.56 10.15
CA VAL A 14 1.99 24.79 8.87
C VAL A 14 0.70 25.60 9.00
N SER A 15 -0.02 25.49 10.13
CA SER A 15 -1.23 26.28 10.38
C SER A 15 -0.93 27.76 10.57
N VAL A 16 0.28 28.09 11.05
CA VAL A 16 0.78 29.47 11.18
C VAL A 16 1.34 29.95 9.84
N ALA A 17 2.14 29.13 9.17
CA ALA A 17 2.75 29.47 7.88
C ALA A 17 1.70 29.66 6.77
N PHE A 18 0.58 28.94 6.85
CA PHE A 18 -0.45 28.92 5.84
C PHE A 18 -1.87 28.86 6.46
N PRO A 19 -2.39 29.97 7.01
CA PRO A 19 -3.65 29.96 7.76
C PRO A 19 -4.91 29.81 6.90
N GLN A 20 -4.80 29.83 5.56
CA GLN A 20 -5.96 29.76 4.67
C GLN A 20 -6.46 28.33 4.38
N ALA A 21 -5.72 27.29 4.74
CA ALA A 21 -6.17 25.92 4.53
C ALA A 21 -5.68 25.00 5.63
N SER A 22 -6.49 23.98 5.91
CA SER A 22 -6.22 22.98 6.94
C SER A 22 -5.22 21.93 6.42
N PRO A 23 -4.15 21.59 7.16
CA PRO A 23 -3.26 20.49 6.82
C PRO A 23 -3.95 19.13 6.98
N ALA A 24 -3.30 18.05 6.53
CA ALA A 24 -3.81 16.70 6.60
C ALA A 24 -3.80 16.09 8.01
N SER A 25 -3.12 16.71 8.97
CA SER A 25 -3.14 16.29 10.38
C SER A 25 -4.55 16.34 10.98
N VAL A 26 -5.41 17.22 10.47
CA VAL A 26 -6.86 17.12 10.58
C VAL A 26 -7.35 16.60 9.23
N PHE A 27 -7.68 15.32 9.12
CA PHE A 27 -7.97 14.71 7.81
C PHE A 27 -9.29 15.24 7.20
N PRO A 28 -9.39 15.41 5.87
CA PRO A 28 -10.62 15.89 5.24
C PRO A 28 -11.77 14.88 5.35
N PRO A 29 -13.02 15.37 5.47
CA PRO A 29 -14.20 14.50 5.47
C PRO A 29 -14.33 13.76 4.13
N SER A 30 -14.83 12.54 4.18
CA SER A 30 -15.10 11.72 2.98
C SER A 30 -16.26 12.32 2.17
N VAL A 31 -15.94 12.84 0.99
CA VAL A 31 -16.85 13.46 0.02
C VAL A 31 -16.70 12.87 -1.38
N SER A 32 -15.73 11.98 -1.57
CA SER A 32 -15.48 11.26 -2.82
C SER A 32 -16.49 10.14 -3.12
N ASP A 33 -17.30 9.73 -2.13
CA ASP A 33 -18.36 8.74 -2.29
C ASP A 33 -19.62 9.37 -2.89
N TYR A 34 -19.57 9.65 -4.20
CA TYR A 34 -20.60 10.42 -4.89
C TYR A 34 -21.72 9.56 -5.45
N TYR A 35 -21.40 8.35 -5.90
CA TYR A 35 -22.39 7.36 -6.37
C TYR A 35 -22.94 6.47 -5.26
N ARG A 36 -22.75 6.86 -3.99
CA ARG A 36 -23.27 6.17 -2.82
C ARG A 36 -22.86 4.70 -2.79
N PHE A 37 -21.56 4.46 -2.87
CA PHE A 37 -20.94 3.14 -2.76
C PHE A 37 -21.43 2.36 -1.53
N ASP A 38 -21.76 3.05 -0.43
CA ASP A 38 -22.42 2.45 0.72
C ASP A 38 -23.70 1.66 0.37
N ASP A 39 -24.46 2.02 -0.66
CA ASP A 39 -25.65 1.26 -1.07
C ASP A 39 -25.28 -0.16 -1.58
N LEU A 40 -24.00 -0.40 -1.92
CA LEU A 40 -23.48 -1.71 -2.35
C LEU A 40 -22.89 -2.56 -1.21
N LEU A 41 -22.92 -2.04 0.02
CA LEU A 41 -22.29 -2.66 1.20
C LEU A 41 -23.30 -3.18 2.20
N SER A 42 -22.96 -4.28 2.86
CA SER A 42 -23.71 -4.75 4.03
C SER A 42 -23.54 -3.80 5.22
N PRO A 43 -24.44 -3.85 6.23
CA PRO A 43 -24.28 -3.08 7.47
C PRO A 43 -22.96 -3.35 8.19
N GLU A 44 -22.48 -4.60 8.17
CA GLU A 44 -21.22 -5.01 8.79
C GLU A 44 -20.02 -4.43 8.04
N GLU A 45 -20.06 -4.46 6.70
CA GLU A 45 -19.04 -3.84 5.83
C GLU A 45 -18.93 -2.33 6.10
N LYS A 46 -20.06 -1.64 6.23
CA LYS A 46 -20.09 -0.20 6.58
C LYS A 46 -19.52 0.07 7.97
N THR A 47 -19.86 -0.77 8.94
CA THR A 47 -19.39 -0.62 10.32
C THR A 47 -17.87 -0.75 10.38
N LEU A 48 -17.29 -1.75 9.72
CA LEU A 48 -15.83 -1.89 9.68
C LEU A 48 -15.17 -0.75 8.89
N ARG A 49 -15.74 -0.34 7.75
CA ARG A 49 -15.27 0.82 6.96
C ARG A 49 -15.11 2.05 7.85
N MET A 50 -16.14 2.38 8.63
CA MET A 50 -16.11 3.52 9.54
C MET A 50 -15.09 3.33 10.68
N LYS A 51 -15.03 2.15 11.30
CA LYS A 51 -14.04 1.84 12.35
C LYS A 51 -12.61 2.07 11.86
N VAL A 52 -12.28 1.59 10.66
CA VAL A 52 -10.94 1.76 10.05
C VAL A 52 -10.67 3.21 9.71
N ARG A 53 -11.65 3.92 9.12
CA ARG A 53 -11.54 5.35 8.80
C ARG A 53 -11.23 6.18 10.04
N GLU A 54 -12.04 6.05 11.09
CA GLU A 54 -11.89 6.81 12.33
C GLU A 54 -10.52 6.57 12.98
N PHE A 55 -10.06 5.31 12.99
CA PHE A 55 -8.72 4.99 13.46
C PHE A 55 -7.64 5.70 12.65
N MET A 56 -7.69 5.60 11.31
CA MET A 56 -6.65 6.17 10.45
C MET A 56 -6.62 7.71 10.55
N GLU A 57 -7.78 8.36 10.55
CA GLU A 57 -7.88 9.82 10.70
C GLU A 57 -7.40 10.30 12.07
N LYS A 58 -7.67 9.55 13.14
CA LYS A 58 -7.33 9.95 14.50
C LYS A 58 -5.89 9.62 14.91
N GLU A 59 -5.39 8.46 14.50
CA GLU A 59 -4.15 7.88 15.02
C GLU A 59 -2.98 7.96 14.03
N VAL A 60 -3.26 8.04 12.71
CA VAL A 60 -2.23 8.04 11.67
C VAL A 60 -2.08 9.40 11.01
N ALA A 61 -3.19 10.06 10.62
CA ALA A 61 -3.14 11.35 9.93
C ALA A 61 -2.32 12.43 10.67
N PRO A 62 -2.37 12.55 12.03
CA PRO A 62 -1.60 13.55 12.75
C PRO A 62 -0.07 13.35 12.70
N ILE A 63 0.40 12.13 12.46
CA ILE A 63 1.83 11.77 12.54
C ILE A 63 2.45 11.38 11.20
N MET A 64 1.64 11.07 10.18
CA MET A 64 2.12 10.45 8.94
C MET A 64 3.13 11.32 8.17
N ALA A 65 3.01 12.65 8.20
CA ALA A 65 3.90 13.54 7.44
C ALA A 65 5.34 13.46 7.98
N GLU A 66 5.52 13.46 9.30
CA GLU A 66 6.82 13.34 9.94
C GLU A 66 7.48 11.99 9.64
N TYR A 67 6.74 10.89 9.84
CA TYR A 67 7.26 9.54 9.60
C TYR A 67 7.57 9.28 8.13
N TRP A 68 6.73 9.81 7.22
CA TRP A 68 6.97 9.70 5.79
C TRP A 68 8.22 10.49 5.37
N GLU A 69 8.40 11.71 5.87
CA GLU A 69 9.60 12.51 5.60
C GLU A 69 10.87 11.80 6.11
N LYS A 70 10.86 11.29 7.34
CA LYS A 70 12.00 10.54 7.91
C LYS A 70 12.22 9.15 7.30
N ALA A 71 11.25 8.66 6.51
CA ALA A 71 11.20 7.28 6.02
C ALA A 71 11.26 6.24 7.16
N GLU A 72 10.63 6.54 8.29
CA GLU A 72 10.61 5.70 9.49
C GLU A 72 9.24 5.01 9.66
N PHE A 73 9.22 3.85 10.31
CA PHE A 73 7.97 3.15 10.59
C PHE A 73 7.43 3.52 11.98
N PRO A 74 6.14 3.93 12.10
CA PRO A 74 5.55 4.35 13.37
C PRO A 74 5.14 3.14 14.23
N PHE A 75 6.10 2.42 14.81
CA PHE A 75 5.83 1.19 15.59
C PHE A 75 4.78 1.36 16.70
N GLN A 76 4.62 2.56 17.24
CA GLN A 76 3.62 2.88 18.25
C GLN A 76 2.17 2.65 17.80
N ILE A 77 1.87 2.61 16.50
CA ILE A 77 0.50 2.38 16.01
C ILE A 77 0.14 0.89 15.99
N LEU A 78 1.11 -0.02 16.07
CA LEU A 78 0.88 -1.46 15.87
C LEU A 78 -0.15 -2.07 16.84
N PRO A 79 -0.13 -1.80 18.16
CA PRO A 79 -1.13 -2.36 19.06
C PRO A 79 -2.55 -1.95 18.67
N LYS A 80 -2.77 -0.65 18.41
CA LYS A 80 -4.09 -0.15 18.03
C LYS A 80 -4.53 -0.64 16.64
N LEU A 81 -3.59 -0.82 15.72
CA LEU A 81 -3.86 -1.41 14.41
C LEU A 81 -4.29 -2.88 14.54
N ALA A 82 -3.67 -3.62 15.47
CA ALA A 82 -4.07 -5.00 15.77
C ALA A 82 -5.48 -5.06 16.37
N ASP A 83 -5.85 -4.12 17.25
CA ASP A 83 -7.19 -4.01 17.86
C ASP A 83 -8.31 -3.74 16.83
N LEU A 84 -7.96 -3.32 15.61
CA LEU A 84 -8.94 -3.24 14.53
C LEU A 84 -9.47 -4.61 14.13
N GLY A 85 -8.68 -5.67 14.31
CA GLY A 85 -9.06 -7.04 13.96
C GLY A 85 -9.13 -7.26 12.45
N ILE A 86 -8.24 -6.63 11.68
CA ILE A 86 -8.21 -6.71 10.21
C ILE A 86 -7.00 -7.45 9.64
N ALA A 87 -5.96 -7.68 10.45
CA ALA A 87 -4.79 -8.45 10.04
C ALA A 87 -5.21 -9.92 9.76
N GLY A 88 -4.76 -10.46 8.63
CA GLY A 88 -5.22 -11.77 8.13
C GLY A 88 -6.42 -11.70 7.18
N PHE A 89 -7.10 -10.54 7.09
CA PHE A 89 -8.14 -10.24 6.11
C PHE A 89 -9.18 -11.36 5.97
N ASN A 90 -9.26 -11.99 4.79
CA ASN A 90 -10.23 -13.02 4.46
C ASN A 90 -9.78 -14.45 4.81
N THR A 91 -8.73 -14.60 5.61
CA THR A 91 -8.29 -15.91 6.11
C THR A 91 -9.26 -16.40 7.18
N GLU A 92 -9.85 -17.58 6.96
CA GLU A 92 -10.75 -18.21 7.92
C GLU A 92 -9.97 -19.04 8.96
N GLY A 93 -10.38 -18.98 10.22
CA GLY A 93 -9.78 -19.75 11.32
C GLY A 93 -8.42 -19.22 11.79
N TYR A 94 -7.69 -20.01 12.57
CA TYR A 94 -6.33 -19.70 13.07
C TYR A 94 -6.20 -18.38 13.87
N GLY A 95 -7.30 -17.86 14.40
CA GLY A 95 -7.34 -16.55 15.06
C GLY A 95 -7.43 -15.35 14.11
N SER A 96 -7.56 -15.58 12.80
CA SER A 96 -7.81 -14.56 11.78
C SER A 96 -9.29 -14.14 11.76
N PRO A 97 -9.61 -12.93 11.28
CA PRO A 97 -10.97 -12.40 11.33
C PRO A 97 -11.94 -13.00 10.31
N GLY A 98 -11.48 -13.72 9.28
CA GLY A 98 -12.36 -14.35 8.29
C GLY A 98 -13.27 -13.37 7.54
N LEU A 99 -12.78 -12.17 7.23
CA LEU A 99 -13.55 -11.12 6.57
C LEU A 99 -13.96 -11.54 5.15
N SER A 100 -15.05 -10.98 4.61
CA SER A 100 -15.31 -11.10 3.17
C SER A 100 -14.18 -10.42 2.37
N ILE A 101 -13.96 -10.83 1.11
CA ILE A 101 -12.97 -10.14 0.26
C ILE A 101 -13.34 -8.67 0.08
N THR A 102 -14.65 -8.37 0.00
CA THR A 102 -15.18 -7.01 -0.12
C THR A 102 -14.84 -6.20 1.13
N THR A 103 -15.09 -6.76 2.32
CA THR A 103 -14.75 -6.14 3.60
C THR A 103 -13.24 -5.86 3.72
N SER A 104 -12.42 -6.84 3.34
CA SER A 104 -10.95 -6.72 3.34
C SER A 104 -10.49 -5.59 2.42
N ALA A 105 -11.03 -5.56 1.21
CA ALA A 105 -10.70 -4.58 0.19
C ALA A 105 -11.08 -3.15 0.60
N ILE A 106 -12.23 -2.97 1.24
CA ILE A 106 -12.68 -1.68 1.77
C ILE A 106 -11.81 -1.21 2.93
N ALA A 107 -11.50 -2.11 3.88
CA ALA A 107 -10.57 -1.79 4.96
C ALA A 107 -9.23 -1.32 4.39
N ASN A 108 -8.72 -2.01 3.38
CA ASN A 108 -7.48 -1.62 2.70
C ASN A 108 -7.57 -0.24 2.04
N ALA A 109 -8.69 0.07 1.36
CA ALA A 109 -8.91 1.39 0.78
C ALA A 109 -9.02 2.51 1.82
N GLU A 110 -9.70 2.30 2.95
CA GLU A 110 -9.79 3.31 4.02
C GLU A 110 -8.42 3.59 4.66
N ILE A 111 -7.56 2.58 4.75
CA ILE A 111 -6.17 2.76 5.19
C ILE A 111 -5.39 3.57 4.14
N ALA A 112 -5.45 3.15 2.87
CA ALA A 112 -4.74 3.80 1.78
C ALA A 112 -5.22 5.24 1.54
N ARG A 113 -6.48 5.55 1.89
CA ARG A 113 -7.07 6.91 1.84
C ARG A 113 -6.29 7.89 2.69
N VAL A 114 -5.77 7.45 3.84
CA VAL A 114 -4.98 8.29 4.74
C VAL A 114 -3.48 8.09 4.47
N ASP A 115 -3.02 6.84 4.53
CA ASP A 115 -1.62 6.50 4.33
C ASP A 115 -1.42 5.17 3.57
N ALA A 116 -0.89 5.30 2.36
CA ALA A 116 -0.58 4.18 1.49
C ALA A 116 0.51 3.25 2.05
N SER A 117 1.44 3.78 2.86
CA SER A 117 2.48 2.94 3.46
C SER A 117 1.92 2.02 4.53
N CYS A 118 1.00 2.50 5.37
CA CYS A 118 0.26 1.67 6.33
C CYS A 118 -0.57 0.58 5.62
N SER A 119 -1.17 0.91 4.49
CA SER A 119 -1.92 -0.04 3.66
C SER A 119 -0.98 -1.11 3.07
N THR A 120 0.14 -0.69 2.46
CA THR A 120 1.16 -1.61 1.96
C THR A 120 1.72 -2.49 3.09
N PHE A 121 1.98 -1.93 4.28
CA PHE A 121 2.46 -2.68 5.44
C PHE A 121 1.58 -3.88 5.80
N LEU A 122 0.25 -3.73 5.75
CA LEU A 122 -0.70 -4.81 6.06
C LEU A 122 -0.84 -5.85 4.94
N LEU A 123 -0.58 -5.47 3.69
CA LEU A 123 -0.69 -6.37 2.54
C LEU A 123 0.57 -7.24 2.34
N VAL A 124 1.71 -6.86 2.91
CA VAL A 124 3.02 -7.50 2.71
C VAL A 124 3.42 -8.30 3.97
N HIS A 125 4.23 -9.35 3.87
CA HIS A 125 5.33 -9.52 2.92
C HIS A 125 5.44 -10.90 2.27
N SER A 126 6.04 -10.89 1.08
CA SER A 126 6.36 -12.08 0.30
C SER A 126 7.70 -11.84 -0.40
N ALA A 127 8.70 -12.67 -0.11
CA ALA A 127 10.05 -12.49 -0.64
C ALA A 127 10.23 -13.24 -1.96
N LEU A 128 9.67 -12.66 -3.02
CA LEU A 128 9.72 -13.21 -4.38
C LEU A 128 10.81 -12.51 -5.22
N THR A 129 10.72 -11.18 -5.35
CA THR A 129 11.57 -10.35 -6.20
C THR A 129 13.05 -10.41 -5.83
N GLU A 130 13.89 -10.42 -6.85
CA GLU A 130 15.36 -10.48 -6.77
C GLU A 130 15.97 -9.32 -7.57
N PRO A 131 17.26 -8.98 -7.37
CA PRO A 131 17.93 -7.96 -8.17
C PRO A 131 17.83 -8.21 -9.68
N GLU A 132 18.02 -9.47 -10.11
CA GLU A 132 18.00 -9.87 -11.52
C GLU A 132 16.59 -10.21 -12.02
N TYR A 133 15.62 -10.45 -11.12
CA TYR A 133 14.29 -10.97 -11.45
C TYR A 133 13.19 -10.19 -10.74
N GLY A 134 12.68 -9.17 -11.43
CA GLY A 134 11.47 -8.43 -11.07
C GLY A 134 10.24 -8.99 -11.77
N SER A 135 9.99 -8.50 -12.99
CA SER A 135 8.84 -8.91 -13.81
C SER A 135 8.87 -10.39 -14.21
N ASP A 136 10.06 -10.94 -14.48
CA ASP A 136 10.25 -12.38 -14.72
C ASP A 136 10.40 -13.16 -13.40
N ALA A 137 9.37 -13.09 -12.56
CA ALA A 137 9.38 -13.74 -11.25
C ALA A 137 9.39 -15.29 -11.34
N SER A 138 9.16 -15.85 -12.52
CA SER A 138 9.26 -17.30 -12.75
C SER A 138 10.71 -17.81 -12.83
N ALA A 139 11.64 -16.90 -13.10
CA ALA A 139 13.05 -17.19 -13.33
C ALA A 139 13.95 -16.94 -12.10
N VAL A 140 13.37 -16.68 -10.92
CA VAL A 140 14.14 -16.47 -9.68
C VAL A 140 15.23 -17.52 -9.46
N ASN A 141 16.39 -17.06 -8.96
CA ASN A 141 17.62 -17.81 -8.78
C ASN A 141 17.94 -18.17 -7.33
N THR A 142 17.27 -17.59 -6.33
CA THR A 142 17.44 -18.02 -4.94
C THR A 142 17.17 -19.52 -4.90
N THR A 143 18.12 -20.30 -4.39
CA THR A 143 18.06 -21.76 -4.43
C THR A 143 17.65 -22.34 -3.09
N ALA A 144 17.03 -23.51 -3.14
CA ALA A 144 16.75 -24.34 -1.99
C ALA A 144 17.30 -25.75 -2.24
N ARG A 145 18.27 -26.16 -1.44
CA ARG A 145 18.89 -27.48 -1.50
C ARG A 145 18.43 -28.34 -0.34
N LYS A 146 17.87 -29.51 -0.66
CA LYS A 146 17.49 -30.50 0.36
C LYS A 146 18.73 -30.97 1.13
N VAL A 147 18.61 -31.05 2.45
CA VAL A 147 19.58 -31.65 3.39
C VAL A 147 18.87 -32.58 4.36
N GLU A 148 19.63 -33.28 5.20
CA GLU A 148 19.05 -34.02 6.32
C GLU A 148 18.29 -33.06 7.25
N GLY A 149 17.04 -33.39 7.58
CA GLY A 149 16.17 -32.60 8.46
C GLY A 149 15.59 -31.31 7.87
N GLY A 150 15.93 -30.93 6.64
CA GLY A 150 15.40 -29.68 6.07
C GLY A 150 16.03 -29.23 4.76
N TRP A 151 16.23 -27.93 4.65
CA TRP A 151 16.64 -27.22 3.45
C TRP A 151 17.69 -26.17 3.77
N ILE A 152 18.60 -25.94 2.83
CA ILE A 152 19.54 -24.82 2.85
C ILE A 152 19.14 -23.86 1.75
N ILE A 153 18.93 -22.60 2.12
CA ILE A 153 18.53 -21.51 1.22
C ILE A 153 19.72 -20.56 0.98
N ASP A 154 20.02 -20.32 -0.29
CA ASP A 154 21.08 -19.42 -0.74
C ASP A 154 20.57 -18.49 -1.84
N GLY A 155 20.78 -17.19 -1.69
CA GLY A 155 20.39 -16.20 -2.70
C GLY A 155 20.21 -14.80 -2.15
N GLN A 156 19.52 -13.97 -2.94
CA GLN A 156 19.28 -12.58 -2.61
C GLN A 156 17.87 -12.15 -3.03
N LYS A 157 17.17 -11.47 -2.13
CA LYS A 157 15.87 -10.82 -2.40
C LYS A 157 16.00 -9.31 -2.31
N ARG A 158 15.12 -8.61 -3.02
CA ARG A 158 15.10 -7.14 -3.08
C ARG A 158 13.67 -6.62 -3.08
N TRP A 159 13.45 -5.44 -2.49
CA TRP A 159 12.16 -4.76 -2.35
C TRP A 159 11.19 -5.33 -1.31
N ILE A 160 11.61 -6.24 -0.45
CA ILE A 160 10.68 -6.95 0.44
C ILE A 160 10.28 -6.05 1.60
N GLY A 161 9.03 -5.58 1.60
CA GLY A 161 8.45 -4.80 2.70
C GLY A 161 8.55 -5.55 4.02
N ASN A 162 8.67 -4.82 5.13
CA ASN A 162 8.74 -5.33 6.51
C ASN A 162 9.98 -6.19 6.85
N SER A 163 10.75 -6.65 5.86
CA SER A 163 11.82 -7.65 6.02
C SER A 163 12.89 -7.28 7.04
N THR A 164 13.12 -5.99 7.31
CA THR A 164 14.11 -5.53 8.28
C THR A 164 13.70 -5.76 9.74
N PHE A 165 12.41 -6.02 10.00
CA PHE A 165 11.90 -6.22 11.35
C PHE A 165 10.92 -7.40 11.51
N ALA A 166 10.43 -7.97 10.40
CA ALA A 166 9.49 -9.09 10.41
C ALA A 166 10.05 -10.30 11.15
N ASP A 167 9.22 -10.92 11.99
CA ASP A 167 9.58 -12.11 12.77
C ASP A 167 9.55 -13.40 11.94
N VAL A 168 8.76 -13.37 10.86
CA VAL A 168 8.57 -14.46 9.88
C VAL A 168 8.83 -13.89 8.50
N LEU A 169 9.51 -14.62 7.61
CA LEU A 169 9.72 -14.26 6.21
C LEU A 169 9.35 -15.44 5.31
N VAL A 170 8.36 -15.26 4.43
CA VAL A 170 8.03 -16.25 3.39
C VAL A 170 8.96 -16.04 2.20
N ILE A 171 9.92 -16.95 2.01
CA ILE A 171 10.91 -16.91 0.92
C ILE A 171 10.51 -17.85 -0.20
N PHE A 172 10.46 -17.32 -1.43
CA PHE A 172 10.29 -18.13 -2.64
C PHE A 172 11.67 -18.49 -3.17
N ALA A 173 11.95 -19.78 -3.29
CA ALA A 173 13.24 -20.28 -3.75
C ALA A 173 13.07 -21.49 -4.67
N ARG A 174 13.97 -21.63 -5.64
CA ARG A 174 14.04 -22.73 -6.59
C ARG A 174 14.63 -23.96 -5.92
N ASN A 175 13.83 -24.98 -5.75
CA ASN A 175 14.29 -26.28 -5.33
C ASN A 175 15.17 -26.89 -6.42
N ILE A 176 16.45 -27.12 -6.10
CA ILE A 176 17.44 -27.54 -7.10
C ILE A 176 17.23 -28.98 -7.59
N THR A 177 16.47 -29.80 -6.86
CA THR A 177 16.16 -31.17 -7.24
C THR A 177 15.02 -31.22 -8.26
N THR A 178 13.97 -30.42 -8.06
CA THR A 178 12.79 -30.41 -8.93
C THR A 178 12.85 -29.33 -10.00
N ASN A 179 13.77 -28.37 -9.86
CA ASN A 179 13.87 -27.15 -10.64
C ASN A 179 12.61 -26.25 -10.58
N GLN A 180 11.75 -26.46 -9.57
CA GLN A 180 10.51 -25.71 -9.36
C GLN A 180 10.65 -24.70 -8.22
N ILE A 181 9.81 -23.66 -8.23
CA ILE A 181 9.72 -22.69 -7.13
C ILE A 181 8.88 -23.28 -6.00
N ASN A 182 9.45 -23.27 -4.80
CA ASN A 182 8.82 -23.63 -3.54
C ASN A 182 8.79 -22.43 -2.59
N GLY A 183 7.97 -22.52 -1.53
CA GLY A 183 7.92 -21.52 -0.44
C GLY A 183 8.50 -22.05 0.86
N TYR A 184 9.22 -21.19 1.58
CA TYR A 184 9.94 -21.53 2.81
C TYR A 184 9.71 -20.46 3.87
N ILE A 185 9.40 -20.87 5.09
CA ILE A 185 9.27 -19.97 6.24
C ILE A 185 10.66 -19.80 6.87
N VAL A 186 11.21 -18.60 6.79
CA VAL A 186 12.47 -18.23 7.45
C VAL A 186 12.16 -17.35 8.64
N LYS A 187 12.71 -17.69 9.81
CA LYS A 187 12.52 -16.93 11.06
C LYS A 187 13.54 -15.79 11.13
N LYS A 188 13.15 -14.71 11.81
CA LYS A 188 14.05 -13.62 12.13
C LYS A 188 15.27 -14.12 12.88
N ASN A 189 16.43 -13.54 12.59
CA ASN A 189 17.73 -13.92 13.15
C ASN A 189 18.21 -15.35 12.80
N SER A 190 17.57 -16.07 11.86
CA SER A 190 18.12 -17.33 11.35
C SER A 190 19.58 -17.12 10.90
N PRO A 191 20.54 -17.98 11.30
CA PRO A 191 21.92 -17.85 10.87
C PRO A 191 22.04 -17.78 9.34
N GLY A 192 22.83 -16.82 8.85
CA GLY A 192 23.00 -16.58 7.41
C GLY A 192 21.96 -15.64 6.77
N LEU A 193 20.90 -15.26 7.50
CA LEU A 193 19.94 -14.24 7.08
C LEU A 193 20.47 -12.84 7.42
N LYS A 194 20.43 -11.92 6.45
CA LYS A 194 20.64 -10.49 6.69
C LYS A 194 19.64 -9.68 5.87
N ALA A 195 18.81 -8.89 6.54
CA ALA A 195 17.90 -7.93 5.89
C ALA A 195 18.33 -6.49 6.21
N THR A 196 18.46 -5.65 5.18
CA THR A 196 18.90 -4.24 5.32
C THR A 196 17.99 -3.30 4.55
N LYS A 197 17.68 -2.14 5.16
CA LYS A 197 16.76 -1.15 4.60
C LYS A 197 17.25 -0.57 3.27
N ILE A 198 16.33 -0.42 2.32
CA ILE A 198 16.51 0.36 1.09
C ILE A 198 16.19 1.83 1.40
N ALA A 199 17.19 2.71 1.25
CA ALA A 199 17.05 4.15 1.45
C ALA A 199 16.59 4.89 0.18
N ASN A 200 16.32 6.19 0.31
CA ASN A 200 16.10 7.13 -0.81
C ASN A 200 14.91 6.81 -1.72
N LYS A 201 13.88 6.12 -1.20
CA LYS A 201 12.63 5.90 -1.92
C LYS A 201 11.83 7.20 -2.00
N ILE A 202 11.22 7.46 -3.15
CA ILE A 202 10.35 8.64 -3.33
C ILE A 202 8.97 8.44 -2.73
N GLY A 203 8.46 7.20 -2.71
CA GLY A 203 7.13 6.83 -2.26
C GLY A 203 7.14 5.60 -1.37
N VAL A 204 6.00 5.35 -0.73
CA VAL A 204 5.79 4.38 0.36
C VAL A 204 6.91 4.44 1.39
N ARG A 205 7.31 5.65 1.78
CA ARG A 205 8.57 5.91 2.52
C ARG A 205 8.58 5.31 3.92
N ILE A 206 7.41 5.21 4.56
CA ILE A 206 7.24 4.59 5.89
C ILE A 206 7.49 3.07 5.82
N VAL A 207 7.18 2.40 4.70
CA VAL A 207 7.42 0.96 4.53
C VAL A 207 8.91 0.67 4.58
N GLN A 208 9.33 -0.27 5.42
CA GLN A 208 10.73 -0.69 5.51
C GLN A 208 11.02 -1.81 4.48
N ASN A 209 11.13 -1.44 3.20
CA ASN A 209 11.59 -2.37 2.17
C ASN A 209 13.06 -2.70 2.38
N GLY A 210 13.40 -3.98 2.27
CA GLY A 210 14.76 -4.45 2.48
C GLY A 210 15.34 -5.21 1.29
N ASP A 211 16.66 -5.16 1.22
CA ASP A 211 17.49 -6.17 0.58
C ASP A 211 17.74 -7.30 1.57
N ILE A 212 17.54 -8.55 1.14
CA ILE A 212 17.73 -9.75 1.96
C ILE A 212 18.85 -10.57 1.33
N LEU A 213 19.88 -10.88 2.11
CA LEU A 213 20.90 -11.87 1.78
C LEU A 213 20.64 -13.15 2.57
N LEU A 214 20.67 -14.28 1.88
CA LEU A 214 20.56 -15.61 2.46
C LEU A 214 21.83 -16.39 2.11
N LYS A 215 22.61 -16.74 3.13
CA LYS A 215 23.84 -17.54 2.99
C LYS A 215 23.77 -18.79 3.85
N ASN A 216 23.55 -19.92 3.21
CA ASN A 216 23.31 -21.21 3.84
C ASN A 216 22.25 -21.17 4.96
N VAL A 217 21.14 -20.48 4.73
CA VAL A 217 20.07 -20.36 5.74
C VAL A 217 19.36 -21.71 5.86
N PHE A 218 19.41 -22.31 7.06
CA PHE A 218 18.70 -23.56 7.33
C PHE A 218 17.21 -23.32 7.57
N VAL A 219 16.37 -24.14 6.95
CA VAL A 219 14.92 -24.19 7.14
C VAL A 219 14.52 -25.64 7.39
N PRO A 220 13.90 -25.98 8.54
CA PRO A 220 13.48 -27.35 8.83
C PRO A 220 12.36 -27.80 7.89
N ASP A 221 12.16 -29.11 7.75
CA ASP A 221 11.16 -29.66 6.83
C ASP A 221 9.72 -29.19 7.10
N GLU A 222 9.37 -28.98 8.36
CA GLU A 222 8.07 -28.46 8.80
C GLU A 222 7.80 -27.01 8.35
N ASP A 223 8.85 -26.23 8.11
CA ASP A 223 8.75 -24.83 7.69
C ASP A 223 8.75 -24.68 6.15
N ARG A 224 8.75 -25.78 5.37
CA ARG A 224 8.50 -25.75 3.92
C ARG A 224 6.98 -25.75 3.66
N LEU A 225 6.50 -24.78 2.88
CA LEU A 225 5.09 -24.67 2.51
C LEU A 225 4.69 -25.80 1.53
N PRO A 226 3.84 -26.76 1.93
CA PRO A 226 3.55 -27.94 1.12
C PRO A 226 2.66 -27.65 -0.09
N GLY A 227 1.92 -26.54 -0.07
CA GLY A 227 1.03 -26.11 -1.15
C GLY A 227 1.70 -25.28 -2.26
N LEU A 228 2.99 -24.94 -2.13
CA LEU A 228 3.75 -24.20 -3.13
C LEU A 228 4.78 -25.12 -3.76
N ASN A 229 4.45 -25.74 -4.90
CA ASN A 229 5.33 -26.71 -5.57
C ASN A 229 5.76 -26.29 -6.98
N SER A 230 5.26 -25.16 -7.46
CA SER A 230 5.64 -24.55 -8.74
C SER A 230 5.31 -23.06 -8.77
N PHE A 231 5.73 -22.38 -9.84
CA PHE A 231 5.31 -21.00 -10.07
C PHE A 231 3.79 -20.86 -10.30
N LEU A 232 3.11 -21.93 -10.74
CA LEU A 232 1.66 -21.91 -10.91
C LEU A 232 0.93 -21.64 -9.58
N ASP A 233 1.44 -22.18 -8.47
CA ASP A 233 0.86 -21.94 -7.14
C ASP A 233 1.15 -20.52 -6.65
N THR A 234 2.34 -20.00 -6.97
CA THR A 234 2.69 -18.58 -6.75
C THR A 234 1.73 -17.66 -7.49
N ASN A 235 1.40 -17.97 -8.75
CA ASN A 235 0.45 -17.20 -9.56
C ASN A 235 -0.97 -17.18 -8.97
N LYS A 236 -1.42 -18.25 -8.29
CA LYS A 236 -2.71 -18.25 -7.59
C LYS A 236 -2.72 -17.22 -6.46
N VAL A 237 -1.65 -17.16 -5.67
CA VAL A 237 -1.49 -16.17 -4.59
C VAL A 237 -1.46 -14.74 -5.15
N LEU A 238 -0.65 -14.51 -6.19
CA LEU A 238 -0.54 -13.20 -6.85
C LEU A 238 -1.88 -12.72 -7.43
N ALA A 239 -2.67 -13.63 -8.03
CA ALA A 239 -3.97 -13.27 -8.59
C ALA A 239 -4.94 -12.72 -7.52
N VAL A 240 -4.95 -13.30 -6.31
CA VAL A 240 -5.77 -12.81 -5.20
C VAL A 240 -5.17 -11.52 -4.61
N SER A 241 -3.84 -11.44 -4.46
CA SER A 241 -3.15 -10.23 -4.00
C SER A 241 -3.49 -9.02 -4.87
N ARG A 242 -3.52 -9.18 -6.20
CA ARG A 242 -3.87 -8.11 -7.15
C ARG A 242 -5.27 -7.52 -6.93
N VAL A 243 -6.23 -8.33 -6.48
CA VAL A 243 -7.56 -7.81 -6.10
C VAL A 243 -7.42 -6.84 -4.95
N MET A 244 -6.71 -7.22 -3.88
CA MET A 244 -6.49 -6.37 -2.72
C MET A 244 -5.68 -5.11 -3.06
N VAL A 245 -4.65 -5.26 -3.89
CA VAL A 245 -3.79 -4.16 -4.35
C VAL A 245 -4.56 -3.15 -5.18
N ALA A 246 -5.52 -3.58 -6.00
CA ALA A 246 -6.39 -2.69 -6.77
C ALA A 246 -7.21 -1.73 -5.89
N TRP A 247 -7.36 -2.00 -4.58
CA TRP A 247 -8.04 -1.10 -3.66
C TRP A 247 -7.15 -0.05 -2.99
N GLN A 248 -5.82 -0.16 -3.08
CA GLN A 248 -4.92 0.92 -2.60
C GLN A 248 -5.08 2.20 -3.43
N PRO A 249 -5.03 2.15 -4.78
CA PRO A 249 -5.20 3.34 -5.61
C PRO A 249 -6.59 3.96 -5.49
N ILE A 250 -7.63 3.14 -5.25
CA ILE A 250 -8.99 3.63 -4.98
C ILE A 250 -8.98 4.50 -3.73
N GLY A 251 -8.48 3.96 -2.61
CA GLY A 251 -8.35 4.69 -1.35
C GLY A 251 -7.56 5.98 -1.50
N ILE A 252 -6.36 5.91 -2.09
CA ILE A 252 -5.49 7.06 -2.32
C ILE A 252 -6.22 8.15 -3.12
N SER A 253 -6.90 7.77 -4.20
CA SER A 253 -7.62 8.71 -5.05
C SER A 253 -8.78 9.39 -4.31
N MET A 254 -9.50 8.64 -3.47
CA MET A 254 -10.54 9.18 -2.58
C MET A 254 -9.96 10.24 -1.64
N GLY A 255 -8.85 9.95 -0.96
CA GLY A 255 -8.22 10.87 0.00
C GLY A 255 -7.67 12.13 -0.66
N VAL A 256 -7.10 11.98 -1.86
CA VAL A 256 -6.64 13.11 -2.66
C VAL A 256 -7.82 14.00 -3.08
N TYR A 257 -8.93 13.43 -3.54
CA TYR A 257 -10.13 14.21 -3.87
C TYR A 257 -10.71 14.93 -2.66
N ASP A 258 -10.86 14.23 -1.53
CA ASP A 258 -11.37 14.80 -0.28
C ASP A 258 -10.53 16.02 0.13
N MET A 259 -9.20 15.89 0.06
CA MET A 259 -8.27 16.98 0.34
C MET A 259 -8.40 18.13 -0.67
N CYS A 260 -8.46 17.82 -1.97
CA CYS A 260 -8.59 18.84 -3.00
C CYS A 260 -9.88 19.64 -2.84
N LEU A 261 -11.02 18.97 -2.62
CA LEU A 261 -12.30 19.66 -2.46
C LEU A 261 -12.29 20.57 -1.23
N ARG A 262 -11.79 20.10 -0.10
CA ARG A 262 -11.65 20.93 1.11
C ARG A 262 -10.73 22.12 0.84
N TYR A 263 -9.52 21.87 0.36
CA TYR A 263 -8.51 22.90 0.12
C TYR A 263 -9.01 23.97 -0.85
N LEU A 264 -9.69 23.59 -1.92
CA LEU A 264 -10.21 24.54 -2.91
C LEU A 264 -11.40 25.36 -2.38
N LYS A 265 -12.14 24.86 -1.40
CA LYS A 265 -13.20 25.61 -0.71
C LYS A 265 -12.65 26.58 0.33
N GLU A 266 -11.57 26.21 1.01
CA GLU A 266 -10.91 27.04 2.03
C GLU A 266 -10.03 28.13 1.40
N ARG A 267 -9.18 27.76 0.44
CA ARG A 267 -8.21 28.67 -0.18
C ARG A 267 -8.88 29.65 -1.13
N LYS A 268 -8.55 30.94 -0.97
CA LYS A 268 -9.06 32.02 -1.83
C LYS A 268 -7.95 32.63 -2.68
N GLN A 269 -8.26 32.91 -3.95
CA GLN A 269 -7.45 33.71 -4.87
C GLN A 269 -8.37 34.56 -5.73
N PHE A 270 -7.87 35.71 -6.19
CA PHE A 270 -8.67 36.65 -6.99
C PHE A 270 -10.04 37.00 -6.36
N GLY A 271 -10.10 37.07 -5.03
CA GLY A 271 -11.32 37.39 -4.28
C GLY A 271 -12.35 36.26 -4.14
N ALA A 272 -12.11 35.06 -4.68
CA ALA A 272 -13.04 33.93 -4.62
C ALA A 272 -12.36 32.63 -4.11
N PRO A 273 -13.12 31.66 -3.56
CA PRO A 273 -12.61 30.32 -3.33
C PRO A 273 -12.08 29.70 -4.63
N LEU A 274 -10.99 28.93 -4.55
CA LEU A 274 -10.44 28.25 -5.72
C LEU A 274 -11.45 27.28 -6.37
N ALA A 275 -12.42 26.76 -5.61
CA ALA A 275 -13.51 25.93 -6.12
C ALA A 275 -14.50 26.70 -7.04
N ALA A 276 -14.43 28.04 -7.13
CA ALA A 276 -15.30 28.84 -7.99
C ALA A 276 -14.84 28.92 -9.46
N PHE A 277 -13.59 28.53 -9.75
CA PHE A 277 -13.03 28.65 -11.10
C PHE A 277 -13.30 27.39 -11.93
N GLN A 278 -13.79 27.58 -13.17
CA GLN A 278 -14.19 26.48 -14.06
C GLN A 278 -13.09 25.43 -14.29
N LEU A 279 -11.84 25.87 -14.45
CA LEU A 279 -10.71 24.94 -14.65
C LEU A 279 -10.47 24.04 -13.42
N ASN A 280 -10.68 24.57 -12.21
CA ASN A 280 -10.56 23.78 -10.99
C ASN A 280 -11.74 22.83 -10.83
N GLN A 281 -12.96 23.27 -11.17
CA GLN A 281 -14.16 22.43 -11.17
C GLN A 281 -14.07 21.28 -12.17
N GLN A 282 -13.56 21.54 -13.38
CA GLN A 282 -13.36 20.51 -14.40
C GLN A 282 -12.43 19.40 -13.89
N LYS A 283 -11.28 19.77 -13.30
CA LYS A 283 -10.35 18.79 -12.74
C LYS A 283 -10.95 18.00 -11.59
N LEU A 284 -11.67 18.65 -10.66
CA LEU A 284 -12.42 17.95 -9.61
C LEU A 284 -13.43 16.96 -10.19
N SER A 285 -14.18 17.35 -11.22
CA SER A 285 -15.17 16.47 -11.86
C SER A 285 -14.52 15.26 -12.54
N LEU A 286 -13.36 15.43 -13.18
CA LEU A 286 -12.61 14.33 -13.79
C LEU A 286 -12.13 13.34 -12.73
N MET A 287 -11.49 13.84 -11.67
CA MET A 287 -11.06 13.03 -10.53
C MET A 287 -12.23 12.25 -9.91
N LEU A 288 -13.37 12.92 -9.71
CA LEU A 288 -14.53 12.30 -9.09
C LEU A 288 -15.09 11.16 -9.95
N GLY A 289 -15.20 11.37 -11.27
CA GLY A 289 -15.64 10.36 -12.22
C GLY A 289 -14.73 9.13 -12.22
N ASP A 290 -13.41 9.34 -12.17
CA ASP A 290 -12.43 8.27 -12.08
C ASP A 290 -12.59 7.47 -10.79
N ILE A 291 -12.76 8.14 -9.66
CA ILE A 291 -12.98 7.47 -8.37
C ILE A 291 -14.24 6.59 -8.41
N GLN A 292 -15.33 7.07 -9.01
CA GLN A 292 -16.57 6.28 -9.10
C GLN A 292 -16.34 5.03 -9.96
N ALA A 293 -15.67 5.20 -11.12
CA ALA A 293 -15.40 4.10 -12.03
C ALA A 293 -14.44 3.07 -11.42
N MET A 294 -13.33 3.51 -10.82
CA MET A 294 -12.37 2.64 -10.12
C MET A 294 -13.03 1.85 -9.00
N THR A 295 -13.88 2.51 -8.20
CA THR A 295 -14.60 1.85 -7.10
C THR A 295 -15.54 0.75 -7.62
N LEU A 296 -16.31 1.01 -8.67
CA LEU A 296 -17.22 0.02 -9.26
C LEU A 296 -16.49 -1.14 -9.92
N VAL A 297 -15.36 -0.89 -10.60
CA VAL A 297 -14.50 -1.93 -11.16
C VAL A 297 -13.91 -2.78 -10.02
N GLY A 298 -13.33 -2.17 -8.99
CA GLY A 298 -12.79 -2.85 -7.81
C GLY A 298 -13.85 -3.70 -7.10
N TRP A 299 -15.06 -3.16 -6.91
CA TRP A 299 -16.19 -3.89 -6.36
C TRP A 299 -16.58 -5.09 -7.22
N ARG A 300 -16.62 -4.92 -8.55
CA ARG A 300 -16.96 -6.03 -9.45
C ARG A 300 -15.94 -7.16 -9.37
N LEU A 301 -14.65 -6.86 -9.20
CA LEU A 301 -13.60 -7.87 -8.99
C LEU A 301 -13.84 -8.67 -7.71
N CYS A 302 -14.16 -8.00 -6.60
CA CYS A 302 -14.53 -8.65 -5.35
C CYS A 302 -15.71 -9.61 -5.56
N LYS A 303 -16.77 -9.19 -6.27
CA LYS A 303 -17.93 -10.05 -6.54
C LYS A 303 -17.64 -11.19 -7.53
N LEU A 304 -16.64 -11.06 -8.39
CA LEU A 304 -16.18 -12.17 -9.24
C LEU A 304 -15.39 -13.19 -8.41
N TYR A 305 -14.56 -12.72 -7.49
CA TYR A 305 -13.82 -13.57 -6.54
C TYR A 305 -14.78 -14.35 -5.64
N ASP A 306 -15.73 -13.68 -4.99
CA ASP A 306 -16.73 -14.31 -4.09
C ASP A 306 -17.53 -15.42 -4.79
N LYS A 307 -17.78 -15.28 -6.11
CA LYS A 307 -18.53 -16.26 -6.90
C LYS A 307 -17.65 -17.36 -7.51
N GLY A 308 -16.34 -17.37 -7.25
CA GLY A 308 -15.39 -18.32 -7.84
C GLY A 308 -15.24 -18.17 -9.36
N LYS A 309 -15.59 -17.00 -9.92
CA LYS A 309 -15.60 -16.72 -11.38
C LYS A 309 -14.48 -15.78 -11.82
N MET A 310 -13.58 -15.41 -10.92
CA MET A 310 -12.44 -14.57 -11.23
C MET A 310 -11.37 -15.38 -11.96
N THR A 311 -10.91 -14.87 -13.11
CA THR A 311 -9.72 -15.38 -13.80
C THR A 311 -8.52 -14.50 -13.41
N PRO A 312 -7.27 -14.99 -13.56
CA PRO A 312 -6.10 -14.15 -13.38
C PRO A 312 -6.12 -12.89 -14.26
N GLY A 313 -6.65 -12.98 -15.48
CA GLY A 313 -6.81 -11.84 -16.38
C GLY A 313 -7.76 -10.77 -15.85
N HIS A 314 -8.85 -11.15 -15.18
CA HIS A 314 -9.73 -10.18 -14.52
C HIS A 314 -8.97 -9.38 -13.44
N ALA A 315 -8.19 -10.05 -12.60
CA ALA A 315 -7.41 -9.41 -11.55
C ALA A 315 -6.31 -8.49 -12.13
N SER A 316 -5.59 -8.96 -13.16
CA SER A 316 -4.56 -8.17 -13.84
C SER A 316 -5.13 -6.90 -14.48
N LEU A 317 -6.19 -7.01 -15.27
CA LEU A 317 -6.86 -5.86 -15.88
C LEU A 317 -7.37 -4.88 -14.82
N GLY A 318 -7.96 -5.40 -13.74
CA GLY A 318 -8.39 -4.61 -12.61
C GLY A 318 -7.27 -3.77 -12.03
N LYS A 319 -6.15 -4.40 -11.68
CA LYS A 319 -4.97 -3.72 -11.12
C LYS A 319 -4.38 -2.70 -12.11
N SER A 320 -4.12 -3.09 -13.36
CA SER A 320 -3.48 -2.21 -14.34
C SER A 320 -4.34 -0.99 -14.67
N TRP A 321 -5.64 -1.19 -14.91
CA TRP A 321 -6.55 -0.10 -15.25
C TRP A 321 -6.79 0.84 -14.08
N ILE A 322 -7.06 0.32 -12.88
CA ILE A 322 -7.29 1.15 -11.68
C ILE A 322 -6.04 1.95 -11.33
N THR A 323 -4.86 1.33 -11.34
CA THR A 323 -3.61 2.04 -11.03
C THR A 323 -3.28 3.13 -12.05
N LEU A 324 -3.60 2.92 -13.34
CA LEU A 324 -3.45 3.94 -14.39
C LEU A 324 -4.37 5.15 -14.12
N ARG A 325 -5.68 4.92 -13.92
CA ARG A 325 -6.63 6.01 -13.64
C ARG A 325 -6.31 6.74 -12.34
N ALA A 326 -5.86 6.02 -11.32
CA ALA A 326 -5.42 6.63 -10.06
C ALA A 326 -4.20 7.53 -10.27
N ARG A 327 -3.21 7.10 -11.08
CA ARG A 327 -2.03 7.91 -11.42
C ARG A 327 -2.44 9.23 -12.08
N GLU A 328 -3.38 9.21 -13.02
CA GLU A 328 -3.92 10.42 -13.65
C GLU A 328 -4.70 11.28 -12.65
N THR A 329 -5.48 10.66 -11.76
CA THR A 329 -6.25 11.34 -10.71
C THR A 329 -5.35 12.10 -9.73
N VAL A 330 -4.28 11.46 -9.24
CA VAL A 330 -3.36 12.10 -8.29
C VAL A 330 -2.53 13.21 -8.93
N VAL A 331 -2.24 13.14 -10.24
CA VAL A 331 -1.62 14.23 -11.00
C VAL A 331 -2.49 15.48 -10.97
N LEU A 332 -3.79 15.34 -11.30
CA LEU A 332 -4.76 16.44 -11.25
C LEU A 332 -4.88 17.01 -9.84
N GLY A 333 -4.96 16.14 -8.83
CA GLY A 333 -5.00 16.56 -7.43
C GLY A 333 -3.77 17.37 -7.03
N ARG A 334 -2.57 16.91 -7.42
CA ARG A 334 -1.31 17.59 -7.11
C ARG A 334 -1.33 19.02 -7.63
N GLU A 335 -1.64 19.23 -8.90
CA GLU A 335 -1.67 20.57 -9.49
C GLU A 335 -2.73 21.50 -8.91
N LEU A 336 -3.90 20.97 -8.47
CA LEU A 336 -4.96 21.77 -7.85
C LEU A 336 -4.53 22.47 -6.55
N LEU A 337 -3.56 21.94 -5.81
CA LEU A 337 -3.03 22.57 -4.59
C LEU A 337 -1.91 23.58 -4.85
N GLY A 338 -1.44 23.71 -6.11
CA GLY A 338 -0.36 24.63 -6.48
C GLY A 338 0.93 24.36 -5.69
N GLY A 339 1.51 25.39 -5.07
CA GLY A 339 2.73 25.27 -4.27
C GLY A 339 2.60 24.30 -3.08
N ASN A 340 1.44 24.21 -2.45
CA ASN A 340 1.24 23.27 -1.33
C ASN A 340 1.05 21.83 -1.79
N GLY A 341 0.82 21.61 -3.09
CA GLY A 341 0.71 20.27 -3.68
C GLY A 341 2.02 19.48 -3.71
N ILE A 342 3.16 20.08 -3.34
CA ILE A 342 4.45 19.38 -3.15
C ILE A 342 4.83 19.13 -1.69
N LEU A 343 3.95 19.46 -0.74
CA LEU A 343 4.20 19.27 0.69
C LEU A 343 3.47 18.03 1.22
N ALA A 344 4.18 17.21 1.99
CA ALA A 344 3.60 16.05 2.67
C ALA A 344 2.49 16.47 3.66
N ASP A 345 2.58 17.68 4.22
CA ASP A 345 1.60 18.27 5.14
C ASP A 345 0.18 18.34 4.59
N PHE A 346 0.03 18.46 3.27
CA PHE A 346 -1.26 18.55 2.61
C PHE A 346 -1.68 17.24 1.93
N HIS A 347 -1.10 16.10 2.32
CA HIS A 347 -1.42 14.73 1.87
C HIS A 347 -1.18 14.43 0.39
N VAL A 348 -1.53 15.34 -0.54
CA VAL A 348 -1.53 15.09 -1.98
C VAL A 348 -0.13 14.82 -2.53
N ALA A 349 0.91 15.51 -2.04
CA ALA A 349 2.29 15.23 -2.45
C ALA A 349 2.72 13.81 -2.07
N LYS A 350 2.39 13.42 -0.84
CA LYS A 350 2.64 12.07 -0.31
C LYS A 350 1.92 11.02 -1.14
N ALA A 351 0.61 11.20 -1.37
CA ALA A 351 -0.21 10.33 -2.18
C ALA A 351 0.28 10.21 -3.64
N PHE A 352 0.67 11.33 -4.25
CA PHE A 352 1.27 11.38 -5.59
C PHE A 352 2.54 10.53 -5.67
N CYS A 353 3.45 10.69 -4.70
CA CYS A 353 4.68 9.90 -4.64
C CYS A 353 4.42 8.42 -4.34
N ASP A 354 3.50 8.12 -3.42
CA ASP A 354 3.16 6.75 -3.02
C ASP A 354 2.48 5.96 -4.15
N MET A 355 1.79 6.64 -5.07
CA MET A 355 1.15 6.01 -6.22
C MET A 355 2.16 5.35 -7.18
N GLU A 356 3.35 5.92 -7.35
CA GLU A 356 4.34 5.41 -8.33
C GLU A 356 4.85 3.99 -8.02
N PRO A 357 5.25 3.65 -6.77
CA PRO A 357 5.53 2.27 -6.39
C PRO A 357 4.34 1.32 -6.55
N ILE A 358 3.12 1.77 -6.24
CA ILE A 358 1.89 0.95 -6.31
C ILE A 358 1.52 0.62 -7.76
N TYR A 359 1.74 1.57 -8.66
CA TYR A 359 1.64 1.35 -10.10
C TYR A 359 2.63 0.27 -10.58
N THR A 360 3.77 0.14 -9.91
CA THR A 360 4.88 -0.76 -10.28
C THR A 360 4.79 -2.16 -9.69
N TYR A 361 4.58 -2.30 -8.37
CA TYR A 361 4.63 -3.63 -7.73
C TYR A 361 3.39 -4.48 -8.03
N GLU A 362 3.45 -5.76 -7.66
CA GLU A 362 2.39 -6.77 -7.95
C GLU A 362 2.18 -6.98 -9.47
N GLY A 363 3.29 -6.85 -10.18
CA GLY A 363 3.40 -6.77 -11.64
C GLY A 363 3.23 -5.33 -12.11
N THR A 364 4.10 -4.87 -12.99
CA THR A 364 3.98 -3.53 -13.60
C THR A 364 2.67 -3.41 -14.38
N TYR A 365 2.34 -2.19 -14.80
CA TYR A 365 1.24 -1.98 -15.74
C TYR A 365 1.38 -2.88 -16.97
N ASP A 366 2.55 -2.88 -17.61
CA ASP A 366 2.81 -3.62 -18.85
C ASP A 366 2.75 -5.15 -18.68
N ILE A 367 3.08 -5.66 -17.49
CA ILE A 367 2.98 -7.10 -17.18
C ILE A 367 1.52 -7.52 -16.92
N ASN A 368 0.66 -6.58 -16.53
CA ASN A 368 -0.75 -6.84 -16.26
C ASN A 368 -1.69 -6.46 -17.42
N SER A 369 -1.22 -5.68 -18.40
CA SER A 369 -2.02 -5.11 -19.51
C SER A 369 -2.17 -6.03 -20.70
#